data_AF-A0A1M7JJ64-F1
#
_entry.id   AF-A0A1M7JJ64-F1
#
_cell.length_a   1.000
_cell.length_b   1.000
_cell.length_c   1.000
_cell.angle_alpha   90.00
_cell.angle_beta   90.00
_cell.angle_gamma   90.00
#
_symmetry.space_group_name_H-M   'P 1'
#
loop_
_entity.id
_entity.type
_entity.pdbx_description
1 polymer ?
#
loop_
_entity_poly.entity_id
_entity_poly.type
_entity_poly.pdbx_seq_one_letter_code
_entity_poly.pdbx_strand_id
1 'polypeptide(L)'
;MSEQRLEPDPIGRLHRNPGQLLLLVAARPSVWLLGLGLTVLGNAVFLLVFPPWVWGLGGAFYFGAVVAPFCVWRMRVLDRRAVAEGRLGVPDPRRLPIDVREPTPEALVATADATLRRLRRIVAWSRGIALAMTVGFLAALPLDPGDQMPRPIFVVTCLVGAAWLGWYGQYRVPRFAAAARAAHARVVAGSAPRHVVRVVEVEANEPVVEPEGGGGRLRIRFAVVGIPWLRVDDELVVVGEWTVGAAVLATGPGRRGPRSAWGDLRPPPSV
;
A
#
# COMPACT_ATOMS: atom_id res chain seq x y z
N MET A 1 -23.36 -18.20 -19.12
CA MET A 1 -22.21 -17.32 -19.41
C MET A 1 -21.04 -17.85 -18.61
N SER A 2 -20.07 -18.46 -19.28
CA SER A 2 -18.84 -18.92 -18.65
C SER A 2 -18.06 -17.71 -18.14
N GLU A 3 -17.84 -17.61 -16.84
CA GLU A 3 -16.83 -16.72 -16.28
C GLU A 3 -15.50 -17.13 -16.90
N GLN A 4 -15.06 -16.42 -17.95
CA GLN A 4 -13.65 -16.43 -18.32
C GLN A 4 -12.91 -15.94 -17.08
N ARG A 5 -12.33 -16.87 -16.31
CA ARG A 5 -11.29 -16.56 -15.34
C ARG A 5 -10.17 -15.94 -16.16
N LEU A 6 -10.17 -14.60 -16.23
CA LEU A 6 -9.07 -13.83 -16.77
C LEU A 6 -7.81 -14.33 -16.06
N GLU A 7 -6.94 -15.02 -16.79
CA GLU A 7 -5.66 -15.40 -16.25
C GLU A 7 -4.95 -14.12 -15.80
N PRO A 8 -4.43 -14.08 -14.56
CA PRO A 8 -3.77 -12.89 -14.05
C PRO A 8 -2.57 -12.52 -14.93
N ASP A 9 -2.39 -11.22 -15.19
CA ASP A 9 -1.28 -10.70 -16.01
C ASP A 9 0.06 -11.25 -15.47
N PRO A 10 0.88 -11.93 -16.30
CA PRO A 10 2.15 -12.51 -15.86
C PRO A 10 3.11 -11.48 -15.26
N ILE A 11 3.00 -10.18 -15.61
CA ILE A 11 3.81 -9.14 -14.95
C ILE A 11 3.46 -9.01 -13.47
N GLY A 12 2.23 -9.29 -13.05
CA GLY A 12 1.82 -9.23 -11.65
C GLY A 12 2.68 -10.12 -10.74
N ARG A 13 3.30 -11.17 -11.29
CA ARG A 13 4.22 -12.07 -10.58
C ARG A 13 5.63 -11.49 -10.46
N LEU A 14 6.02 -10.55 -11.31
CA LEU A 14 7.28 -9.81 -11.25
C LEU A 14 7.19 -8.73 -10.16
N HIS A 15 7.16 -9.14 -8.90
CA HIS A 15 7.19 -8.16 -7.81
C HIS A 15 8.53 -7.44 -7.76
N ARG A 16 8.51 -6.18 -8.16
CA ARG A 16 9.60 -5.23 -8.02
C ARG A 16 9.23 -4.24 -6.93
N ASN A 17 10.09 -4.11 -5.92
CA ASN A 17 9.88 -3.08 -4.91
C ASN A 17 10.12 -1.69 -5.54
N PRO A 18 9.61 -0.60 -4.93
CA PRO A 18 9.78 0.75 -5.48
C PRO A 18 11.25 1.13 -5.76
N GLY A 19 12.18 0.65 -4.92
CA GLY A 19 13.61 0.86 -5.13
C GLY A 19 14.17 0.16 -6.38
N GLN A 20 13.75 -1.07 -6.68
CA GLN A 20 14.12 -1.77 -7.92
C GLN A 20 13.51 -1.09 -9.14
N LEU A 21 12.27 -0.62 -9.03
CA LEU A 21 11.65 0.17 -10.10
C LEU A 21 12.42 1.47 -10.32
N LEU A 22 12.80 2.19 -9.25
CA LEU A 22 13.63 3.39 -9.32
C LEU A 22 15.00 3.10 -9.94
N LEU A 23 15.68 2.02 -9.56
CA LEU A 23 16.98 1.64 -10.14
C LEU A 23 16.86 1.26 -11.62
N LEU A 24 15.78 0.60 -12.02
CA LEU A 24 15.55 0.23 -13.42
C LEU A 24 15.16 1.43 -14.28
N VAL A 25 14.39 2.36 -13.72
CA VAL A 25 14.14 3.69 -14.30
C VAL A 25 15.47 4.44 -14.42
N ALA A 26 16.30 4.41 -13.37
CA ALA A 26 17.60 5.05 -13.33
C ALA A 26 18.55 4.50 -14.42
N ALA A 27 18.51 3.19 -14.67
CA ALA A 27 19.37 2.51 -15.62
C ALA A 27 18.92 2.63 -17.09
N ARG A 28 17.76 3.22 -17.40
CA ARG A 28 17.24 3.32 -18.78
C ARG A 28 17.16 4.78 -19.25
N PRO A 29 18.11 5.22 -20.10
CA PRO A 29 18.13 6.60 -20.63
C PRO A 29 16.83 7.01 -21.32
N SER A 30 16.14 6.09 -21.99
CA SER A 30 14.86 6.36 -22.64
C SER A 30 13.73 6.69 -21.66
N VAL A 31 13.76 6.17 -20.44
CA VAL A 31 12.80 6.51 -19.39
C VAL A 31 13.13 7.88 -18.80
N TRP A 32 14.41 8.20 -18.63
CA TRP A 32 14.85 9.53 -18.23
C TRP A 32 14.53 10.61 -19.25
N LEU A 33 14.76 10.38 -20.54
CA LEU A 33 14.48 11.38 -21.58
C LEU A 33 12.97 11.69 -21.66
N LEU A 34 12.13 10.66 -21.52
CA LEU A 34 10.67 10.84 -21.50
C LEU A 34 10.19 11.44 -20.18
N GLY A 35 10.78 11.04 -19.05
CA GLY A 35 10.49 11.61 -17.73
C GLY A 35 10.95 13.06 -17.61
N LEU A 36 12.11 13.41 -18.17
CA LEU A 36 12.62 14.77 -18.29
C LEU A 36 11.71 15.59 -19.19
N GLY A 37 11.31 15.07 -20.36
CA GLY A 37 10.35 15.73 -21.25
C GLY A 37 9.01 16.01 -20.57
N LEU A 38 8.46 15.02 -19.85
CA LEU A 38 7.26 15.21 -19.03
C LEU A 38 7.50 16.16 -17.85
N THR A 39 8.66 16.17 -17.23
CA THR A 39 8.97 17.09 -16.13
C THR A 39 9.11 18.52 -16.64
N VAL A 40 9.75 18.73 -17.80
CA VAL A 40 9.87 20.03 -18.46
C VAL A 40 8.51 20.53 -18.93
N LEU A 41 7.70 19.68 -19.57
CA LEU A 41 6.35 20.03 -20.01
C LEU A 41 5.42 20.28 -18.82
N GLY A 42 5.47 19.39 -17.82
CA GLY A 42 4.72 19.50 -16.59
C GLY A 42 5.06 20.77 -15.85
N ASN A 43 6.36 21.07 -15.66
CA ASN A 43 6.82 22.34 -15.11
C ASN A 43 6.37 23.50 -15.99
N ALA A 44 6.51 23.47 -17.32
CA ALA A 44 6.06 24.56 -18.18
C ALA A 44 4.56 24.85 -18.03
N VAL A 45 3.71 23.82 -17.98
CA VAL A 45 2.27 23.97 -17.69
C VAL A 45 2.05 24.47 -16.25
N PHE A 46 2.82 23.97 -15.28
CA PHE A 46 2.74 24.40 -13.89
C PHE A 46 3.14 25.86 -13.68
N LEU A 47 4.18 26.32 -14.38
CA LEU A 47 4.67 27.70 -14.42
C LEU A 47 3.61 28.64 -15.02
N LEU A 48 2.82 28.15 -15.99
CA LEU A 48 1.78 28.93 -16.67
C LEU A 48 0.46 28.97 -15.90
N VAL A 49 0.11 27.89 -15.18
CA VAL A 49 -1.21 27.72 -14.55
C VAL A 49 -1.19 28.05 -13.05
N PHE A 50 -0.08 27.81 -12.37
CA PHE A 50 0.01 27.94 -10.91
C PHE A 50 1.02 29.00 -10.49
N PRO A 51 0.69 29.82 -9.47
CA PRO A 51 1.62 30.84 -9.01
C PRO A 51 2.87 30.24 -8.33
N PRO A 52 4.01 30.96 -8.29
CA PRO A 52 5.34 30.43 -7.97
C PRO A 52 5.49 29.64 -6.67
N TRP A 53 4.75 29.96 -5.61
CA TRP A 53 4.75 29.16 -4.38
C TRP A 53 4.25 27.75 -4.50
N VAL A 54 3.32 27.49 -5.40
CA VAL A 54 2.77 26.14 -5.55
C VAL A 54 3.88 25.21 -6.04
N TRP A 55 4.98 25.74 -6.59
CA TRP A 55 6.03 24.95 -7.20
C TRP A 55 6.83 24.12 -6.19
N GLY A 56 7.00 24.59 -4.94
CA GLY A 56 7.72 23.83 -3.90
C GLY A 56 6.98 22.56 -3.46
N LEU A 57 5.67 22.64 -3.25
CA LEU A 57 4.81 21.50 -2.90
C LEU A 57 4.33 20.72 -4.13
N GLY A 58 4.07 21.44 -5.21
CA GLY A 58 3.63 20.94 -6.50
C GLY A 58 4.68 20.11 -7.20
N GLY A 59 5.97 20.44 -7.07
CA GLY A 59 7.05 19.62 -7.61
C GLY A 59 7.12 18.23 -6.96
N ALA A 60 7.06 18.16 -5.64
CA ALA A 60 7.03 16.88 -4.92
C ALA A 60 5.74 16.09 -5.20
N PHE A 61 4.59 16.76 -5.24
CA PHE A 61 3.32 16.16 -5.61
C PHE A 61 3.34 15.63 -7.06
N TYR A 62 3.83 16.43 -8.01
CA TYR A 62 3.96 16.06 -9.42
C TYR A 62 4.87 14.84 -9.60
N PHE A 63 6.02 14.82 -8.92
CA PHE A 63 6.91 13.65 -8.95
C PHE A 63 6.23 12.40 -8.38
N GLY A 64 5.55 12.52 -7.24
CA GLY A 64 4.89 11.39 -6.58
C GLY A 64 3.62 10.90 -7.29
N ALA A 65 2.82 11.81 -7.83
CA ALA A 65 1.49 11.52 -8.37
C ALA A 65 1.47 11.31 -9.89
N VAL A 66 2.44 11.87 -10.63
CA VAL A 66 2.47 11.82 -12.10
C VAL A 66 3.70 11.06 -12.59
N VAL A 67 4.89 11.52 -12.24
CA VAL A 67 6.14 10.95 -12.77
C VAL A 67 6.36 9.51 -12.30
N ALA A 68 6.20 9.25 -11.00
CA ALA A 68 6.40 7.91 -10.45
C ALA A 68 5.40 6.87 -11.02
N PRO A 69 4.07 7.10 -11.03
CA PRO A 69 3.13 6.18 -11.66
C PRO A 69 3.40 5.96 -13.15
N PHE A 70 3.80 7.00 -13.89
CA PHE A 70 4.14 6.88 -15.30
C PHE A 70 5.38 6.00 -15.53
N CYS A 71 6.44 6.20 -14.76
CA CYS A 71 7.63 5.37 -14.80
C CYS A 71 7.31 3.91 -14.49
N VAL A 72 6.46 3.65 -13.49
CA VAL A 72 5.99 2.31 -13.15
C VAL A 72 5.20 1.69 -14.30
N TRP A 73 4.26 2.44 -14.90
CA TRP A 73 3.51 1.99 -16.08
C TRP A 73 4.43 1.63 -17.24
N ARG A 74 5.39 2.50 -17.58
CA ARG A 74 6.32 2.27 -18.68
C ARG A 74 7.18 1.02 -18.45
N MET A 75 7.64 0.82 -17.22
CA MET A 75 8.37 -0.39 -16.83
C MET A 75 7.51 -1.65 -16.98
N ARG A 76 6.24 -1.60 -16.57
CA ARG A 76 5.30 -2.73 -16.80
C ARG A 76 5.15 -3.04 -18.28
N VAL A 77 5.01 -2.03 -19.15
CA VAL A 77 4.93 -2.26 -20.61
C VAL A 77 6.19 -2.95 -21.14
N LEU A 78 7.37 -2.51 -20.70
CA LEU A 78 8.65 -3.11 -21.10
C LEU A 78 8.81 -4.54 -20.59
N ASP A 79 8.36 -4.82 -19.38
CA ASP A 79 8.36 -6.18 -18.81
C ASP A 79 7.41 -7.11 -19.56
N ARG A 80 6.20 -6.65 -19.89
CA ARG A 80 5.21 -7.37 -20.73
C ARG A 80 5.87 -7.85 -22.01
N ARG A 81 6.55 -6.93 -22.69
CA ARG A 81 7.26 -7.22 -23.93
C ARG A 81 8.42 -8.20 -23.73
N ALA A 82 9.23 -8.01 -22.68
CA ALA A 82 10.34 -8.91 -22.38
C ALA A 82 9.87 -10.33 -22.02
N VAL A 83 8.74 -10.46 -21.32
CA VAL A 83 8.10 -11.76 -21.03
C VAL A 83 7.58 -12.39 -22.31
N ALA A 84 6.87 -11.65 -23.17
CA ALA A 84 6.36 -12.15 -24.45
C ALA A 84 7.50 -12.58 -25.40
N GLU A 85 8.65 -11.90 -25.35
CA GLU A 85 9.86 -12.24 -26.10
C GLU A 85 10.68 -13.37 -25.45
N GLY A 86 10.23 -13.95 -24.32
CA GLY A 86 10.94 -15.01 -23.60
C GLY A 86 12.24 -14.58 -22.91
N ARG A 87 12.53 -13.28 -22.89
CA ARG A 87 13.76 -12.69 -22.32
C ARG A 87 13.70 -12.52 -20.80
N LEU A 88 12.50 -12.57 -20.23
CA LEU A 88 12.28 -12.44 -18.79
C LEU A 88 11.42 -13.61 -18.29
N GLY A 89 12.01 -14.44 -17.42
CA GLY A 89 11.29 -15.52 -16.77
C GLY A 89 10.27 -15.00 -15.77
N VAL A 90 9.06 -15.56 -15.81
CA VAL A 90 8.01 -15.29 -14.84
C VAL A 90 8.19 -16.26 -13.66
N PRO A 91 8.37 -15.77 -12.43
CA PRO A 91 8.57 -16.66 -11.28
C PRO A 91 7.29 -17.44 -10.97
N ASP A 92 7.46 -18.68 -10.52
CA ASP A 92 6.34 -19.54 -10.13
C ASP A 92 5.56 -18.98 -8.92
N PRO A 93 4.26 -19.29 -8.83
CA PRO A 93 3.45 -18.98 -7.65
C PRO A 93 4.06 -19.52 -6.36
N ARG A 94 4.15 -18.67 -5.34
CA ARG A 94 4.69 -19.09 -4.04
C ARG A 94 3.57 -19.62 -3.16
N ARG A 95 3.61 -20.92 -2.90
CA ARG A 95 2.71 -21.58 -1.97
C ARG A 95 3.27 -21.53 -0.55
N LEU A 96 2.36 -21.46 0.42
CA LEU A 96 2.75 -21.56 1.83
C LEU A 96 3.00 -23.03 2.18
N PRO A 97 4.01 -23.32 3.00
CA PRO A 97 4.18 -24.67 3.52
C PRO A 97 2.99 -25.03 4.45
N ILE A 98 2.70 -26.33 4.55
CA ILE A 98 1.45 -26.83 5.12
C ILE A 98 1.27 -26.46 6.60
N ASP A 99 2.37 -26.37 7.35
CA ASP A 99 2.43 -25.93 8.74
C ASP A 99 1.97 -24.48 8.93
N VAL A 100 2.10 -23.65 7.89
CA VAL A 100 1.65 -22.24 7.89
C VAL A 100 0.21 -22.13 7.37
N ARG A 101 -0.17 -22.99 6.43
CA ARG A 101 -1.55 -23.11 5.93
C ARG A 101 -2.49 -23.63 7.03
N GLU A 102 -1.98 -24.55 7.82
CA GLU A 102 -2.67 -25.22 8.91
C GLU A 102 -1.89 -25.07 10.22
N PRO A 103 -1.78 -23.83 10.75
CA PRO A 103 -1.05 -23.59 11.98
C PRO A 103 -1.79 -24.26 13.14
N THR A 104 -1.02 -24.80 14.09
CA THR A 104 -1.59 -25.22 15.37
C THR A 104 -2.22 -24.01 16.07
N PRO A 105 -3.24 -24.22 16.93
CA PRO A 105 -3.86 -23.12 17.67
C PRO A 105 -2.85 -22.27 18.44
N GLU A 106 -1.86 -22.90 19.06
CA GLU A 106 -0.78 -22.24 19.79
C GLU A 106 0.10 -21.37 18.89
N ALA A 107 0.52 -21.89 17.74
CA ALA A 107 1.34 -21.14 16.78
C ALA A 107 0.58 -19.94 16.20
N LEU A 108 -0.72 -20.10 15.95
CA LEU A 108 -1.59 -19.03 15.49
C LEU A 108 -1.73 -17.92 16.54
N VAL A 109 -1.98 -18.28 17.80
CA VAL A 109 -2.07 -17.31 18.90
C VAL A 109 -0.74 -16.58 19.09
N ALA A 110 0.38 -17.30 19.13
CA ALA A 110 1.71 -16.69 19.25
C ALA A 110 2.02 -15.71 18.10
N THR A 111 1.63 -16.07 16.87
CA THR A 111 1.76 -15.21 15.68
C THR A 111 0.87 -13.97 15.80
N ALA A 112 -0.38 -14.13 16.22
CA ALA A 112 -1.33 -13.04 16.41
C ALA A 112 -0.84 -12.06 17.47
N ASP A 113 -0.31 -12.55 18.60
CA ASP A 113 0.30 -11.78 19.68
C ASP A 113 1.53 -11.00 19.22
N ALA A 114 2.47 -11.66 18.55
CA ALA A 114 3.67 -11.03 18.02
C ALA A 114 3.32 -9.90 17.03
N THR A 115 2.37 -10.16 16.14
CA THR A 115 1.92 -9.20 15.13
C THR A 115 1.15 -8.04 15.76
N LEU A 116 0.34 -8.29 16.79
CA LEU A 116 -0.37 -7.25 17.54
C LEU A 116 0.60 -6.35 18.33
N ARG A 117 1.62 -6.92 18.98
CA ARG A 117 2.68 -6.14 19.64
C ARG A 117 3.44 -5.25 18.65
N ARG A 118 3.76 -5.79 17.47
CA ARG A 118 4.37 -5.00 16.38
C ARG A 118 3.44 -3.88 15.92
N LEU A 119 2.15 -4.17 15.73
CA LEU A 119 1.15 -3.17 15.35
C LEU A 119 1.07 -2.05 16.38
N ARG A 120 1.05 -2.34 17.68
CA ARG A 120 1.02 -1.31 18.74
C ARG A 120 2.19 -0.34 18.63
N ARG A 121 3.40 -0.84 18.37
CA ARG A 121 4.60 0.01 18.16
C ARG A 121 4.44 0.89 16.92
N ILE A 122 4.01 0.32 15.80
CA ILE A 122 3.80 1.06 14.55
C ILE A 122 2.72 2.14 14.73
N VAL A 123 1.62 1.80 15.41
CA VAL A 123 0.52 2.70 15.75
C VAL A 123 1.01 3.86 16.61
N ALA A 124 1.77 3.58 17.67
CA ALA A 124 2.31 4.61 18.56
C ALA A 124 3.22 5.58 17.81
N TRP A 125 4.17 5.07 17.01
CA TRP A 125 5.05 5.89 16.18
C TRP A 125 4.27 6.71 15.15
N SER A 126 3.34 6.09 14.43
CA SER A 126 2.55 6.77 13.39
C SER A 126 1.67 7.87 13.98
N ARG A 127 1.07 7.64 15.15
CA ARG A 127 0.32 8.65 15.88
C ARG A 127 1.23 9.79 16.36
N GLY A 128 2.40 9.46 16.91
CA GLY A 128 3.39 10.45 17.33
C GLY A 128 3.83 11.35 16.18
N ILE A 129 4.20 10.75 15.03
CA ILE A 129 4.59 11.50 13.82
C ILE A 129 3.43 12.35 13.31
N ALA A 130 2.22 11.79 13.19
CA ALA A 130 1.06 12.56 12.72
C ALA A 130 0.74 13.76 13.62
N LEU A 131 0.82 13.59 14.94
CA LEU A 131 0.62 14.68 15.91
C LEU A 131 1.75 15.70 15.85
N ALA A 132 3.01 15.27 15.74
CA ALA A 132 4.15 16.17 15.60
C ALA A 132 4.03 17.01 14.33
N MET A 133 3.65 16.40 13.19
CA MET A 133 3.39 17.13 11.95
C MET A 133 2.18 18.07 12.08
N THR A 134 1.13 17.67 12.80
CA THR A 134 -0.03 18.54 13.09
C THR A 134 0.43 19.81 13.82
N VAL A 135 1.24 19.66 14.87
CA VAL A 135 1.82 20.80 15.61
C VAL A 135 2.72 21.63 14.69
N GLY A 136 3.54 21.00 13.84
CA GLY A 136 4.38 21.69 12.87
C GLY A 136 3.58 22.56 11.90
N PHE A 137 2.47 22.05 11.34
CA PHE A 137 1.57 22.82 10.48
C PHE A 137 0.91 24.00 11.20
N LEU A 138 0.50 23.82 12.46
CA LEU A 138 -0.08 24.90 13.27
C LEU A 138 0.98 25.94 13.67
N ALA A 139 2.19 25.50 14.03
CA ALA A 139 3.31 26.37 14.36
C ALA A 139 3.85 27.13 13.15
N ALA A 140 3.59 26.64 11.94
CA ALA A 140 3.88 27.35 10.71
C ALA A 140 2.89 28.49 10.44
N LEU A 141 1.70 28.51 11.06
CA LEU A 141 0.71 29.57 10.85
C LEU A 141 1.26 30.99 11.05
N PRO A 142 2.01 31.36 12.09
CA PRO A 142 2.55 32.72 12.24
C PRO A 142 3.67 33.06 11.25
N LEU A 143 4.24 32.07 10.55
CA LEU A 143 5.33 32.33 9.59
C LEU A 143 4.79 33.08 8.37
N ASP A 144 5.55 34.07 7.93
CA ASP A 144 5.33 34.72 6.66
C ASP A 144 5.78 33.75 5.56
N PRO A 145 4.88 33.26 4.69
CA PRO A 145 5.30 32.40 3.59
C PRO A 145 6.04 33.17 2.48
N GLY A 146 6.21 34.49 2.65
CA GLY A 146 6.89 35.39 1.72
C GLY A 146 6.10 35.60 0.42
N ASP A 147 6.72 36.28 -0.54
CA ASP A 147 6.14 36.59 -1.86
C ASP A 147 5.80 35.35 -2.68
N GLN A 148 6.28 34.19 -2.24
CA GLN A 148 5.92 32.95 -2.86
C GLN A 148 4.43 32.73 -2.68
N MET A 149 3.85 32.62 -1.47
CA MET A 149 2.47 32.07 -1.26
C MET A 149 1.48 33.08 -0.68
N PRO A 150 0.30 33.30 -1.31
CA PRO A 150 -0.75 34.11 -0.73
C PRO A 150 -1.11 33.61 0.66
N ARG A 151 -1.01 34.53 1.62
CA ARG A 151 -1.27 34.28 3.04
C ARG A 151 -2.57 33.50 3.31
N PRO A 152 -3.72 33.80 2.66
CA PRO A 152 -4.96 33.04 2.90
C PRO A 152 -4.83 31.56 2.51
N ILE A 153 -4.12 31.27 1.41
CA ILE A 153 -3.98 29.89 0.94
C ILE A 153 -3.00 29.12 1.83
N PHE A 154 -1.93 29.76 2.29
CA PHE A 154 -1.01 29.19 3.27
C PHE A 154 -1.72 28.80 4.57
N VAL A 155 -2.53 29.71 5.10
CA VAL A 155 -3.34 29.45 6.29
C VAL A 155 -4.29 28.27 6.07
N VAL A 156 -4.99 28.22 4.93
CA VAL A 156 -5.89 27.10 4.61
C VAL A 156 -5.13 25.77 4.50
N THR A 157 -3.99 25.73 3.80
CA THR A 157 -3.17 24.51 3.68
C THR A 157 -2.70 24.01 5.04
N CYS A 158 -2.21 24.92 5.90
CA CYS A 158 -1.79 24.56 7.25
C CYS A 158 -2.95 24.00 8.09
N LEU A 159 -4.11 24.65 8.05
CA LEU A 159 -5.28 24.21 8.81
C LEU A 159 -5.82 22.86 8.30
N VAL A 160 -5.93 22.67 6.98
CA VAL A 160 -6.39 21.41 6.38
C VAL A 160 -5.39 20.27 6.64
N GLY A 161 -4.09 20.55 6.48
CA GLY A 161 -3.03 19.58 6.78
C GLY A 161 -3.04 19.15 8.24
N ALA A 162 -3.12 20.12 9.16
CA ALA A 162 -3.24 19.88 10.60
C ALA A 162 -4.52 19.10 10.95
N ALA A 163 -5.67 19.48 10.39
CA ALA A 163 -6.94 18.80 10.64
C ALA A 163 -6.91 17.35 10.14
N TRP A 164 -6.37 17.10 8.94
CA TRP A 164 -6.26 15.76 8.38
C TRP A 164 -5.31 14.88 9.18
N LEU A 165 -4.11 15.38 9.51
CA LEU A 165 -3.12 14.64 10.31
C LEU A 165 -3.61 14.39 11.74
N GLY A 166 -4.26 15.37 12.35
CA GLY A 166 -4.90 15.26 13.65
C GLY A 166 -6.00 14.20 13.64
N TRP A 167 -6.90 14.25 12.64
CA TRP A 167 -7.93 13.23 12.46
C TRP A 167 -7.33 11.83 12.26
N TYR A 168 -6.30 11.72 11.42
CA TYR A 168 -5.64 10.45 11.14
C TYR A 168 -5.01 9.84 12.40
N GLY A 169 -4.23 10.65 13.14
CA GLY A 169 -3.55 10.23 14.37
C GLY A 169 -4.49 9.94 15.53
N GLN A 170 -5.59 10.69 15.67
CA GLN A 170 -6.53 10.55 16.79
C GLN A 170 -7.66 9.55 16.54
N TYR A 171 -8.12 9.39 15.30
CA TYR A 171 -9.31 8.57 15.01
C TYR A 171 -9.02 7.33 14.18
N ARG A 172 -8.34 7.46 13.03
CA ARG A 172 -8.12 6.32 12.11
C ARG A 172 -7.22 5.25 12.72
N VAL A 173 -6.05 5.66 13.22
CA VAL A 173 -5.05 4.73 13.76
C VAL A 173 -5.59 3.98 15.00
N PRO A 174 -6.23 4.65 15.99
CA PRO A 174 -6.77 3.94 17.16
C PRO A 174 -7.95 3.03 16.83
N ARG A 175 -8.83 3.43 15.89
CA ARG A 175 -9.96 2.59 15.47
C ARG A 175 -9.49 1.28 14.85
N PHE A 176 -8.47 1.32 13.99
CA PHE A 176 -7.86 0.12 13.44
C PHE A 176 -7.24 -0.76 14.54
N ALA A 177 -6.51 -0.16 15.49
CA ALA A 177 -5.92 -0.89 16.60
C ALA A 177 -6.98 -1.51 17.54
N ALA A 178 -8.16 -0.91 17.68
CA ALA A 178 -9.28 -1.49 18.41
C ALA A 178 -9.88 -2.69 17.66
N ALA A 179 -10.12 -2.56 16.35
CA ALA A 179 -10.62 -3.66 15.52
C ALA A 179 -9.65 -4.85 15.50
N ALA A 180 -8.35 -4.61 15.37
CA ALA A 180 -7.33 -5.66 15.42
C ALA A 180 -7.27 -6.38 16.78
N ARG A 181 -7.51 -5.66 17.89
CA ARG A 181 -7.62 -6.27 19.23
C ARG A 181 -8.86 -7.16 19.35
N ALA A 182 -10.00 -6.73 18.83
CA ALA A 182 -11.23 -7.53 18.83
C ALA A 182 -11.05 -8.80 17.97
N ALA A 183 -10.45 -8.69 16.79
CA ALA A 183 -10.13 -9.83 15.94
C ALA A 183 -9.13 -10.78 16.62
N HIS A 184 -8.10 -10.25 17.27
CA HIS A 184 -7.14 -11.02 18.06
C HIS A 184 -7.82 -11.82 19.19
N ALA A 185 -8.74 -11.22 19.95
CA ALA A 185 -9.48 -11.93 20.99
C ALA A 185 -10.24 -13.15 20.44
N ARG A 186 -10.78 -13.05 19.22
CA ARG A 186 -11.44 -14.17 18.55
C ARG A 186 -10.47 -15.26 18.09
N VAL A 187 -9.26 -14.87 17.68
CA VAL A 187 -8.19 -15.83 17.38
C VAL A 187 -7.81 -16.61 18.64
N VAL A 188 -7.62 -15.92 19.77
CA VAL A 188 -7.33 -16.55 21.07
C VAL A 188 -8.46 -17.49 21.52
N ALA A 189 -9.71 -17.08 21.29
CA ALA A 189 -10.87 -17.92 21.59
C ALA A 189 -11.10 -19.07 20.60
N GLY A 190 -10.28 -19.21 19.55
CA GLY A 190 -10.44 -20.25 18.52
C GLY A 190 -11.70 -20.08 17.64
N SER A 191 -12.33 -18.91 17.63
CA SER A 191 -13.59 -18.64 16.93
C SER A 191 -13.44 -17.75 15.68
N ALA A 192 -12.20 -17.38 15.33
CA ALA A 192 -11.92 -16.62 14.13
C ALA A 192 -11.93 -17.54 12.90
N PRO A 193 -12.76 -17.28 11.87
CA PRO A 193 -12.76 -18.08 10.66
C PRO A 193 -11.43 -17.94 9.91
N ARG A 194 -11.07 -18.98 9.16
CA ARG A 194 -9.83 -19.06 8.39
C ARG A 194 -10.15 -19.22 6.92
N HIS A 195 -9.48 -18.43 6.10
CA HIS A 195 -9.60 -18.44 4.65
C HIS A 195 -8.22 -18.61 4.01
N VAL A 196 -8.07 -19.62 3.16
CA VAL A 196 -6.95 -19.68 2.23
C VAL A 196 -7.34 -18.88 0.99
N VAL A 197 -6.53 -17.89 0.65
CA VAL A 197 -6.83 -16.94 -0.41
C VAL A 197 -5.64 -16.80 -1.35
N ARG A 198 -5.92 -16.48 -2.60
CA ARG A 198 -4.92 -16.17 -3.62
C ARG A 198 -4.91 -14.68 -3.89
N VAL A 199 -3.73 -14.10 -4.03
CA VAL A 199 -3.59 -12.71 -4.49
C VAL A 199 -3.85 -12.67 -5.99
N VAL A 200 -4.89 -11.95 -6.41
CA VAL A 200 -5.24 -11.81 -7.83
C VAL A 200 -4.71 -10.51 -8.44
N GLU A 201 -4.52 -9.50 -7.60
CA GLU A 201 -3.98 -8.19 -8.01
C GLU A 201 -3.24 -7.54 -6.84
N VAL A 202 -2.28 -6.66 -7.13
CA VAL A 202 -1.64 -5.82 -6.12
C VAL A 202 -1.65 -4.37 -6.59
N GLU A 203 -2.43 -3.53 -5.92
CA GLU A 203 -2.59 -2.12 -6.24
C GLU A 203 -2.09 -1.26 -5.07
N ALA A 204 -1.12 -0.36 -5.31
CA ALA A 204 -0.56 0.51 -4.27
C ALA A 204 -0.08 -0.22 -2.98
N ASN A 205 0.37 -1.48 -3.10
CA ASN A 205 0.74 -2.38 -2.00
C ASN A 205 -0.45 -2.92 -1.16
N GLU A 206 -1.67 -2.81 -1.67
CA GLU A 206 -2.88 -3.42 -1.14
C GLU A 206 -3.26 -4.59 -2.07
N PRO A 207 -3.05 -5.85 -1.65
CA PRO A 207 -3.43 -7.00 -2.46
C PRO A 207 -4.95 -7.14 -2.52
N VAL A 208 -5.46 -7.37 -3.73
CA VAL A 208 -6.80 -7.93 -3.94
C VAL A 208 -6.68 -9.43 -3.87
N VAL A 209 -7.51 -10.03 -3.02
CA VAL A 209 -7.47 -11.45 -2.68
C VAL A 209 -8.80 -12.13 -3.00
N GLU A 210 -8.71 -13.38 -3.39
CA GLU A 210 -9.85 -14.23 -3.73
C GLU A 210 -9.76 -15.54 -2.94
N PRO A 211 -10.78 -15.91 -2.14
CA PRO A 211 -10.77 -17.14 -1.36
C PRO A 211 -10.95 -18.38 -2.27
N GLU A 212 -10.24 -19.47 -1.97
CA GLU A 212 -10.28 -20.70 -2.78
C GLU A 212 -11.69 -21.31 -2.90
N GLY A 213 -12.55 -21.12 -1.88
CA GLY A 213 -13.91 -21.67 -1.82
C GLY A 213 -15.01 -20.79 -2.40
N GLY A 214 -14.67 -19.67 -3.06
CA GLY A 214 -15.66 -18.64 -3.42
C GLY A 214 -16.00 -17.74 -2.23
N GLY A 215 -16.53 -16.55 -2.50
CA GLY A 215 -16.77 -15.52 -1.46
C GLY A 215 -16.49 -14.08 -1.87
N GLY A 216 -16.24 -13.84 -3.16
CA GLY A 216 -15.99 -12.50 -3.70
C GLY A 216 -14.57 -12.00 -3.43
N ARG A 217 -14.14 -11.05 -4.27
CA ARG A 217 -12.83 -10.42 -4.14
C ARG A 217 -12.88 -9.32 -3.11
N LEU A 218 -11.91 -9.31 -2.21
CA LEU A 218 -11.72 -8.22 -1.25
C LEU A 218 -10.28 -7.70 -1.34
N ARG A 219 -10.09 -6.43 -1.00
CA ARG A 219 -8.77 -5.83 -0.90
C ARG A 219 -8.32 -5.84 0.56
N ILE A 220 -7.07 -6.21 0.83
CA ILE A 220 -6.48 -6.10 2.16
C ILE A 220 -5.62 -4.84 2.23
N ARG A 221 -6.01 -3.89 3.09
CA ARG A 221 -5.19 -2.74 3.42
C ARG A 221 -4.40 -3.01 4.69
N PHE A 222 -3.07 -3.02 4.60
CA PHE A 222 -2.22 -3.24 5.76
C PHE A 222 -1.91 -1.94 6.51
N ALA A 223 -1.60 -2.06 7.79
CA ALA A 223 -1.27 -0.90 8.61
C ALA A 223 0.01 -0.16 8.13
N VAL A 224 -0.16 1.13 7.86
CA VAL A 224 0.86 2.20 7.77
C VAL A 224 1.82 2.16 6.58
N VAL A 225 2.23 0.99 6.07
CA VAL A 225 2.87 0.85 4.75
C VAL A 225 2.47 -0.51 4.22
N GLY A 226 1.83 -0.54 3.05
CA GLY A 226 1.40 -1.79 2.44
C GLY A 226 2.55 -2.79 2.34
N ILE A 227 2.23 -4.06 2.41
CA ILE A 227 3.22 -5.13 2.48
C ILE A 227 4.01 -5.20 1.16
N PRO A 228 5.30 -4.80 1.12
CA PRO A 228 6.05 -4.73 -0.13
C PRO A 228 6.69 -6.08 -0.47
N TRP A 229 6.02 -7.19 -0.20
CA TRP A 229 6.56 -8.52 -0.53
C TRP A 229 5.56 -9.48 -1.18
N LEU A 230 4.31 -9.07 -1.37
CA LEU A 230 3.28 -9.90 -1.99
C LEU A 230 3.27 -9.73 -3.52
N ARG A 231 3.11 -10.84 -4.20
CA ARG A 231 2.99 -11.00 -5.66
C ARG A 231 1.59 -11.45 -6.00
N VAL A 232 1.19 -11.17 -7.23
CA VAL A 232 0.05 -11.89 -7.83
C VAL A 232 0.37 -13.39 -7.85
N ASP A 233 -0.66 -14.19 -7.62
CA ASP A 233 -0.65 -15.65 -7.40
C ASP A 233 0.05 -16.14 -6.12
N ASP A 234 0.50 -15.27 -5.22
CA ASP A 234 0.90 -15.72 -3.89
C ASP A 234 -0.31 -16.26 -3.11
N GLU A 235 -0.09 -17.33 -2.36
CA GLU A 235 -1.05 -17.86 -1.39
C GLU A 235 -0.93 -17.10 -0.07
N LEU A 236 -2.08 -16.74 0.52
CA LEU A 236 -2.18 -16.17 1.86
C LEU A 236 -3.15 -16.97 2.71
N VAL A 237 -2.87 -17.03 4.00
CA VAL A 237 -3.84 -17.43 5.02
C VAL A 237 -4.36 -16.16 5.68
N VAL A 238 -5.67 -15.95 5.61
CA VAL A 238 -6.37 -14.84 6.24
C VAL A 238 -7.21 -15.38 7.39
N VAL A 239 -6.98 -14.85 8.58
CA VAL A 239 -7.72 -15.23 9.80
C VAL A 239 -8.51 -14.03 10.30
N GLY A 240 -9.82 -14.20 10.42
CA GLY A 240 -10.77 -13.15 10.77
C GLY A 240 -11.97 -13.14 9.82
N GLU A 241 -12.98 -12.34 10.17
CA GLU A 241 -14.22 -12.24 9.41
C GLU A 241 -14.01 -11.82 7.96
N TRP A 242 -14.68 -12.51 7.02
CA TRP A 242 -14.64 -12.19 5.59
C TRP A 242 -15.69 -11.14 5.21
N THR A 243 -15.59 -9.94 5.81
CA THR A 243 -16.52 -8.84 5.58
C THR A 243 -15.80 -7.50 5.45
N VAL A 244 -16.36 -6.57 4.67
CA VAL A 244 -15.78 -5.23 4.50
C VAL A 244 -15.69 -4.52 5.84
N GLY A 245 -14.51 -3.98 6.15
CA GLY A 245 -14.20 -3.28 7.40
C GLY A 245 -13.71 -4.19 8.53
N ALA A 246 -13.73 -5.52 8.35
CA ALA A 246 -13.15 -6.44 9.31
C ALA A 246 -11.62 -6.29 9.37
N ALA A 247 -11.07 -6.37 10.59
CA ALA A 247 -9.64 -6.51 10.79
C ALA A 247 -9.26 -7.99 10.72
N VAL A 248 -8.23 -8.30 9.94
CA VAL A 248 -7.79 -9.66 9.68
C VAL A 248 -6.28 -9.79 9.88
N LEU A 249 -5.85 -10.96 10.34
CA LEU A 249 -4.46 -11.36 10.34
C LEU A 249 -4.18 -12.08 9.03
N ALA A 250 -3.35 -11.51 8.17
CA ALA A 250 -2.93 -12.16 6.94
C ALA A 250 -1.48 -12.66 7.08
N THR A 251 -1.25 -13.91 6.69
CA THR A 251 0.07 -14.54 6.66
C THR A 251 0.39 -14.97 5.23
N GLY A 252 1.56 -14.57 4.73
CA GLY A 252 1.99 -14.82 3.36
C GLY A 252 3.49 -15.07 3.22
N PRO A 253 3.97 -15.41 2.00
CA PRO A 253 5.36 -15.74 1.75
C PRO A 253 6.27 -14.50 1.84
N GLY A 254 7.24 -14.50 2.75
CA GLY A 254 8.26 -13.46 2.88
C GLY A 254 9.63 -13.86 2.34
N ARG A 255 10.57 -12.89 2.27
CA ARG A 255 11.94 -13.12 1.76
C ARG A 255 12.78 -14.10 2.59
N ARG A 256 12.47 -14.25 3.89
CA ARG A 256 13.21 -15.10 4.86
C ARG A 256 12.22 -15.99 5.63
N GLY A 257 11.21 -16.49 4.93
CA GLY A 257 10.11 -17.26 5.52
C GLY A 257 8.80 -16.47 5.63
N PRO A 258 7.75 -17.10 6.18
CA PRO A 258 6.41 -16.52 6.29
C PRO A 258 6.40 -15.21 7.06
N ARG A 259 5.50 -14.31 6.67
CA ARG A 259 5.31 -13.03 7.34
C ARG A 259 3.83 -12.76 7.55
N SER A 260 3.52 -12.28 8.74
CA SER A 260 2.16 -11.93 9.14
C SER A 260 2.01 -10.44 9.40
N ALA A 261 0.83 -9.92 9.11
CA ALA A 261 0.46 -8.55 9.38
C ALA A 261 -1.04 -8.41 9.61
N TRP A 262 -1.42 -7.42 10.41
CA TRP A 262 -2.81 -6.98 10.52
C TRP A 262 -3.17 -6.06 9.36
N GLY A 263 -4.34 -6.29 8.77
CA GLY A 263 -4.94 -5.42 7.78
C GLY A 263 -6.45 -5.31 7.92
N ASP A 264 -7.06 -4.38 7.20
CA ASP A 264 -8.52 -4.24 7.10
C ASP A 264 -9.02 -4.62 5.70
N LEU A 265 -10.12 -5.35 5.66
CA LEU A 265 -10.78 -5.73 4.41
C LEU A 265 -11.53 -4.54 3.82
N ARG A 266 -11.36 -4.33 2.53
CA ARG A 266 -11.95 -3.24 1.74
C ARG A 266 -12.67 -3.81 0.52
N PRO A 267 -13.65 -3.07 -0.03
CA PRO A 267 -14.18 -3.43 -1.34
C PRO A 267 -13.03 -3.47 -2.37
N PRO A 268 -13.17 -4.32 -3.40
CA PRO A 268 -12.24 -4.30 -4.53
C PRO A 268 -12.25 -2.92 -5.21
N PRO A 269 -11.22 -2.57 -6.01
CA PRO A 269 -11.32 -1.39 -6.88
C PRO A 269 -12.59 -1.49 -7.74
N SER A 270 -13.33 -0.39 -7.85
CA SER A 270 -14.36 -0.26 -8.87
C SER A 270 -13.66 -0.24 -10.22
N VAL A 271 -14.01 -1.21 -11.08
CA VAL A 271 -13.58 -1.24 -12.49
C VAL A 271 -14.27 -0.11 -13.26
#